data_AF-A0ABD2AEQ9-F1
#
_entry.id   AF-A0ABD2AEQ9-F1
#
_cell.length_a   1.000
_cell.length_b   1.000
_cell.length_c   1.000
_cell.angle_alpha   90.00
_cell.angle_beta   90.00
_cell.angle_gamma   90.00
#
_symmetry.space_group_name_H-M   'P 1'
#
loop_
_entity.id
_entity.type
_entity.pdbx_description
1 polymer ?
#
loop_
_entity_poly.entity_id
_entity_poly.type
_entity_poly.pdbx_seq_one_letter_code
_entity_poly.pdbx_strand_id
1 'polypeptide(L)'
;MMKGILLSGLLCCLILKSSGQPVMNVLLGYQDSLGQYSFGYSTLNSARSEIKTVNGVIRGAYSYVDDNGVIQTTEYIADDDGFHVISTNLPQSPLPVEDTAEVLAARKAHFEAFLIAEQMTKQVRYEKKRKKKRKEEKSSDQQYYEEENLSRPKLRGA
;
A
#
# COMPACT_ATOMS: atom_id res chain seq x y z
N MET A 1 -2.82 65.50 65.66
CA MET A 1 -1.67 65.26 66.57
C MET A 1 -1.64 63.77 66.93
N MET A 2 -0.52 63.13 66.58
CA MET A 2 0.06 61.82 66.94
C MET A 2 -0.75 60.75 67.68
N LYS A 3 -0.65 59.51 67.14
CA LYS A 3 -0.14 58.23 67.72
C LYS A 3 -0.84 57.07 66.97
N GLY A 4 -0.23 55.99 66.51
CA GLY A 4 1.12 55.44 66.64
C GLY A 4 1.24 54.19 65.75
N ILE A 5 2.48 53.81 65.48
CA ILE A 5 2.93 52.64 64.71
C ILE A 5 2.75 51.37 65.57
N LEU A 6 2.37 50.24 64.94
CA LEU A 6 2.86 48.86 65.15
C LEU A 6 1.79 47.85 64.70
N LEU A 7 2.10 46.96 63.74
CA LEU A 7 2.22 45.52 63.97
C LEU A 7 2.43 44.72 62.66
N SER A 8 3.47 43.88 62.72
CA SER A 8 3.60 42.54 62.15
C SER A 8 3.45 42.30 60.64
N GLY A 9 4.54 41.79 60.07
CA GLY A 9 4.64 41.31 58.70
C GLY A 9 3.58 40.31 58.29
N LEU A 10 3.08 40.53 57.07
CA LEU A 10 2.42 39.53 56.25
C LEU A 10 3.29 39.25 55.01
N LEU A 11 4.59 39.04 55.22
CA LEU A 11 5.46 38.36 54.28
C LEU A 11 5.52 36.88 54.66
N CYS A 12 4.41 36.17 54.50
CA CYS A 12 4.40 34.71 54.40
C CYS A 12 2.96 34.31 54.08
N CYS A 13 2.68 34.04 52.80
CA CYS A 13 1.79 32.97 52.33
C CYS A 13 1.42 33.17 50.84
N LEU A 14 2.42 33.44 49.99
CA LEU A 14 2.42 32.81 48.66
C LEU A 14 2.78 31.33 48.85
N ILE A 15 1.94 30.58 49.57
CA ILE A 15 1.99 29.14 49.47
C ILE A 15 1.31 28.83 48.15
N LEU A 16 2.09 28.88 47.06
CA LEU A 16 1.81 28.05 45.91
C LEU A 16 1.73 26.63 46.45
N LYS A 17 0.52 26.16 46.72
CA LYS A 17 0.24 24.75 46.87
C LYS A 17 0.50 24.14 45.50
N SER A 18 1.77 23.86 45.21
CA SER A 18 2.16 22.86 44.25
C SER A 18 1.67 21.53 44.82
N SER A 19 0.40 21.20 44.54
CA SER A 19 -0.04 19.83 44.65
C SER A 19 0.68 19.08 43.53
N GLY A 20 1.85 18.52 43.85
CA GLY A 20 2.45 17.49 43.00
C GLY A 20 1.41 16.40 42.84
N GLN A 21 0.72 16.41 41.69
CA GLN A 21 -0.22 15.34 41.37
C GLN A 21 0.59 14.04 41.35
N PRO A 22 0.10 12.96 41.99
CA PRO A 22 0.78 11.68 41.88
C PRO A 22 0.81 11.30 40.39
N VAL A 23 2.02 11.18 39.84
CA VAL A 23 2.22 10.63 38.51
C VAL A 23 1.89 9.14 38.57
N MET A 24 0.64 8.82 38.24
CA MET A 24 0.18 7.44 38.17
C MET A 24 0.81 6.81 36.92
N ASN A 25 2.02 6.28 37.08
CA ASN A 25 2.61 5.40 36.07
C ASN A 25 1.85 4.08 36.10
N VAL A 26 0.81 3.97 35.29
CA VAL A 26 0.04 2.74 35.16
C VAL A 26 0.83 1.84 34.22
N LEU A 27 1.23 0.65 34.67
CA LEU A 27 1.79 -0.42 33.85
C LEU A 27 0.89 -1.64 34.02
N LEU A 28 0.24 -2.05 32.94
CA LEU A 28 -0.68 -3.19 32.88
C LEU A 28 -0.17 -4.16 31.82
N GLY A 29 -0.13 -5.45 32.12
CA GLY A 29 0.36 -6.45 31.18
C GLY A 29 -0.16 -7.85 31.49
N TYR A 30 -0.43 -8.62 30.46
CA TYR A 30 -0.80 -10.04 30.51
C TYR A 30 -0.18 -10.77 29.32
N GLN A 31 0.24 -12.02 29.54
CA GLN A 31 0.70 -12.93 28.49
C GLN A 31 0.18 -14.34 28.77
N ASP A 32 -0.27 -15.03 27.72
CA ASP A 32 -0.71 -16.43 27.81
C ASP A 32 0.37 -17.42 27.32
N SER A 33 0.11 -18.71 27.50
CA SER A 33 1.01 -19.79 27.08
C SER A 33 1.10 -19.97 25.56
N LEU A 34 0.18 -19.38 24.79
CA LEU A 34 0.14 -19.44 23.32
C LEU A 34 0.93 -18.29 22.68
N GLY A 35 1.54 -17.41 23.48
CA GLY A 35 2.34 -16.28 23.01
C GLY A 35 1.51 -15.05 22.65
N GLN A 36 0.22 -15.02 23.01
CA GLN A 36 -0.59 -13.81 22.97
C GLN A 36 -0.24 -12.93 24.17
N TYR A 37 -0.26 -11.62 23.96
CA TYR A 37 -0.06 -10.68 25.05
C TYR A 37 -0.91 -9.43 24.85
N SER A 38 -1.10 -8.72 25.95
CA SER A 38 -1.64 -7.37 25.98
C SER A 38 -0.86 -6.60 27.02
N PHE A 39 -0.34 -5.43 26.66
CA PHE A 39 0.26 -4.54 27.64
C PHE A 39 -0.08 -3.10 27.32
N GLY A 40 0.00 -2.26 28.35
CA GLY A 40 -0.08 -0.83 28.19
C GLY A 40 0.57 -0.11 29.34
N TYR A 41 1.05 1.09 29.06
CA TYR A 41 1.48 2.01 30.08
C TYR A 41 1.00 3.43 29.81
N SER A 42 0.96 4.22 30.89
CA SER A 42 0.76 5.66 30.82
C SER A 42 1.73 6.34 31.78
N THR A 43 2.42 7.36 31.30
CA THR A 43 3.34 8.22 32.07
C THR A 43 2.91 9.67 31.90
N LEU A 44 3.69 10.62 32.44
CA LEU A 44 3.37 12.05 32.33
C LEU A 44 3.35 12.56 30.88
N ASN A 45 4.26 12.07 30.03
CA ASN A 45 4.48 12.62 28.68
C ASN A 45 4.37 11.58 27.57
N SER A 46 4.03 10.33 27.90
CA SER A 46 3.88 9.26 26.92
C SER A 46 2.94 8.17 27.40
N ALA A 47 2.28 7.51 26.45
CA ALA A 47 1.47 6.33 26.71
C ALA A 47 1.63 5.33 25.54
N ARG A 48 1.42 4.06 25.83
CA ARG A 48 1.38 2.99 24.83
C ARG A 48 0.39 1.92 25.23
N SER A 49 -0.26 1.31 24.26
CA SER A 49 -1.04 0.07 24.40
C SER A 49 -0.78 -0.83 23.20
N GLU A 50 -0.57 -2.11 23.42
CA GLU A 50 -0.30 -3.09 22.36
C GLU A 50 -0.87 -4.46 22.71
N ILE A 51 -1.40 -5.15 21.71
CA ILE A 51 -1.94 -6.50 21.82
C ILE A 51 -1.37 -7.35 20.69
N LYS A 52 -0.94 -8.56 21.02
CA LYS A 52 -0.62 -9.63 20.05
C LYS A 52 -1.66 -10.73 20.12
N THR A 53 -2.27 -11.01 18.97
CA THR A 53 -3.26 -12.08 18.81
C THR A 53 -2.59 -13.42 18.51
N VAL A 54 -3.35 -14.52 18.65
CA VAL A 54 -2.86 -15.89 18.38
C VAL A 54 -2.35 -16.07 16.95
N ASN A 55 -2.90 -15.31 15.99
CA ASN A 55 -2.49 -15.34 14.59
C ASN A 55 -1.16 -14.60 14.34
N GLY A 56 -0.50 -14.11 15.39
CA GLY A 56 0.75 -13.36 15.28
C GLY A 56 0.57 -11.87 15.00
N VAL A 57 -0.65 -11.42 14.65
CA VAL A 57 -0.94 -10.01 14.37
C VAL A 57 -0.78 -9.17 15.64
N ILE A 58 0.02 -8.11 15.54
CA ILE A 58 0.27 -7.12 16.60
C ILE A 58 -0.46 -5.83 16.23
N ARG A 59 -1.21 -5.28 17.17
CA ARG A 59 -1.85 -3.97 17.02
C ARG A 59 -1.56 -3.12 18.23
N GLY A 60 -1.23 -1.86 18.00
CA GLY A 60 -1.02 -0.96 19.12
C GLY A 60 -1.06 0.50 18.71
N ALA A 61 -1.03 1.33 19.74
CA ALA A 61 -0.89 2.76 19.60
C ALA A 61 0.10 3.27 20.65
N TYR A 62 0.88 4.27 20.30
CA TYR A 62 1.64 5.05 21.27
C TYR A 62 1.47 6.54 21.00
N SER A 63 1.61 7.33 22.05
CA SER A 63 1.63 8.78 21.97
C SER A 63 2.71 9.36 22.87
N TYR A 64 3.25 10.50 22.47
CA TYR A 64 4.23 11.25 23.25
C TYR A 64 4.12 12.75 22.96
N VAL A 65 4.58 13.56 23.90
CA VAL A 65 4.74 15.01 23.71
C VAL A 65 6.12 15.28 23.11
N ASP A 66 6.17 15.95 21.95
CA ASP A 66 7.42 16.32 21.29
C ASP A 66 8.07 17.60 21.86
N ASP A 67 9.22 17.99 21.30
CA ASP A 67 9.96 19.19 21.72
C ASP A 67 9.19 20.50 21.53
N ASN A 68 8.16 20.51 20.69
CA ASN A 68 7.28 21.66 20.47
C ASN A 68 6.05 21.64 21.38
N GLY A 69 5.93 20.64 22.27
CA GLY A 69 4.77 20.46 23.14
C GLY A 69 3.55 19.86 22.43
N VAL A 70 3.71 19.34 21.21
CA VAL A 70 2.63 18.74 20.43
C VAL A 70 2.57 17.24 20.71
N ILE A 71 1.36 16.73 20.90
CA ILE A 71 1.14 15.28 21.05
C ILE A 71 1.29 14.64 19.67
N GLN A 72 2.29 13.78 19.55
CA GLN A 72 2.48 12.90 18.42
C GLN A 72 1.85 11.56 18.73
N THR A 73 1.02 11.05 17.82
CA THR A 73 0.31 9.78 17.97
C THR A 73 0.64 8.88 16.81
N THR A 74 0.87 7.61 17.11
CA THR A 74 1.14 6.57 16.13
C THR A 74 0.27 5.36 16.42
N GLU A 75 -0.48 4.91 15.42
CA GLU A 75 -1.22 3.65 15.41
C GLU A 75 -0.54 2.69 14.41
N TYR A 76 -0.40 1.43 14.78
CA TYR A 76 0.27 0.44 13.95
C TYR A 76 -0.38 -0.94 14.00
N ILE A 77 -0.21 -1.66 12.89
CA ILE A 77 -0.60 -3.05 12.72
C ILE A 77 0.58 -3.78 12.08
N ALA A 78 1.04 -4.86 12.69
CA ALA A 78 1.96 -5.81 12.07
C ALA A 78 1.20 -7.11 11.81
N ASP A 79 0.96 -7.44 10.54
CA ASP A 79 0.26 -8.63 10.08
C ASP A 79 1.08 -9.36 9.00
N ASP A 80 0.46 -10.31 8.31
CA ASP A 80 1.11 -11.11 7.27
C ASP A 80 1.48 -10.29 6.02
N ASP A 81 0.79 -9.17 5.78
CA ASP A 81 1.04 -8.26 4.65
C ASP A 81 2.12 -7.21 4.96
N GLY A 82 2.54 -7.10 6.23
CA GLY A 82 3.69 -6.32 6.67
C GLY A 82 3.40 -5.40 7.83
N PHE A 83 4.07 -4.23 7.85
CA PHE A 83 3.91 -3.22 8.88
C PHE A 83 3.15 -2.01 8.33
N HIS A 84 1.97 -1.76 8.90
CA HIS A 84 1.11 -0.65 8.58
C HIS A 84 1.16 0.37 9.71
N VAL A 85 1.34 1.65 9.38
CA VAL A 85 1.46 2.73 10.36
C VAL A 85 0.70 3.96 9.92
N ILE A 86 -0.01 4.57 10.87
CA ILE A 86 -0.64 5.88 10.74
C ILE A 86 -0.06 6.74 11.86
N SER A 87 0.58 7.85 11.51
CA SER A 87 1.10 8.77 12.52
C SER A 87 0.98 10.22 12.11
N THR A 88 0.88 11.09 13.12
CA THR A 88 0.81 12.55 12.97
C THR A 88 2.08 13.16 12.38
N ASN A 89 3.22 12.47 12.45
CA ASN A 89 4.52 12.93 11.97
C ASN A 89 5.09 12.07 10.82
N LEU A 90 4.24 11.33 10.09
CA LEU A 90 4.72 10.64 8.89
C LEU A 90 5.11 11.65 7.80
N PRO A 91 6.15 11.36 6.99
CA PRO A 91 6.45 12.16 5.82
C PRO A 91 5.25 12.13 4.87
N GLN A 92 4.77 13.32 4.50
CA GLN A 92 3.74 13.42 3.47
C GLN A 92 4.38 13.15 2.11
N SER A 93 3.81 12.20 1.37
CA SER A 93 4.16 12.04 -0.04
C SER A 93 3.91 13.36 -0.77
N PRO A 94 4.82 13.80 -1.65
CA PRO A 94 4.56 14.95 -2.49
C PRO A 94 3.27 14.71 -3.28
N LEU A 95 2.48 15.78 -3.45
CA LEU A 95 1.25 15.70 -4.24
C LEU A 95 1.58 15.16 -5.63
N PRO A 96 0.69 14.33 -6.22
CA PRO A 96 0.85 13.90 -7.60
C PRO A 96 1.04 15.12 -8.50
N VAL A 97 2.06 15.09 -9.34
CA VAL A 97 2.23 16.12 -10.36
C VAL A 97 1.16 15.88 -11.41
N GLU A 98 0.25 16.82 -11.58
CA GLU A 98 -0.72 16.79 -12.67
C GLU A 98 0.03 16.86 -14.00
N ASP A 99 -0.28 15.93 -14.91
CA ASP A 99 0.30 15.91 -16.23
C ASP A 99 -0.11 17.16 -17.00
N THR A 100 0.86 17.80 -17.67
CA THR A 100 0.54 18.91 -18.58
C THR A 100 -0.31 18.42 -19.75
N ALA A 101 -1.03 19.33 -20.42
CA ALA A 101 -1.91 18.97 -21.55
C ALA A 101 -1.16 18.21 -22.66
N GLU A 102 0.11 18.53 -22.86
CA GLU A 102 0.99 17.87 -23.83
C GLU A 102 1.29 16.43 -23.43
N VAL A 103 1.56 16.17 -22.15
CA VAL A 103 1.84 14.83 -21.63
C VAL A 103 0.60 13.95 -21.73
N LEU A 104 -0.59 14.50 -21.44
CA LEU A 104 -1.86 13.79 -21.63
C LEU A 104 -2.11 13.44 -23.10
N ALA A 105 -1.88 14.38 -24.01
CA ALA A 105 -2.02 14.15 -25.45
C ALA A 105 -1.02 13.11 -25.95
N ALA A 106 0.24 13.18 -25.51
CA ALA A 106 1.28 12.22 -25.87
C ALA A 106 0.95 10.82 -25.36
N ARG A 107 0.45 10.71 -24.11
CA ARG A 107 0.02 9.44 -23.52
C ARG A 107 -1.14 8.83 -24.30
N LYS A 108 -2.15 9.65 -24.64
CA LYS A 108 -3.29 9.20 -25.45
C LYS A 108 -2.84 8.70 -26.82
N ALA A 109 -2.03 9.49 -27.53
CA ALA A 109 -1.50 9.12 -28.85
C ALA A 109 -0.68 7.82 -28.79
N HIS A 110 0.13 7.64 -27.74
CA HIS A 110 0.89 6.43 -27.53
C HIS A 110 -0.01 5.20 -27.33
N PHE A 111 -1.04 5.31 -26.47
CA PHE A 111 -1.99 4.22 -26.25
C PHE A 111 -2.76 3.85 -27.52
N GLU A 112 -3.21 4.84 -28.30
CA GLU A 112 -3.88 4.59 -29.57
C GLU A 112 -2.95 3.90 -30.57
N ALA A 113 -1.71 4.38 -30.71
CA ALA A 113 -0.72 3.76 -31.58
C ALA A 113 -0.40 2.33 -31.14
N PHE A 114 -0.29 2.08 -29.84
CA PHE A 114 -0.06 0.75 -29.27
C PHE A 114 -1.19 -0.22 -29.62
N LEU A 115 -2.45 0.19 -29.44
CA LEU A 115 -3.62 -0.63 -29.76
C LEU A 115 -3.71 -0.94 -31.26
N ILE A 116 -3.45 0.05 -32.12
CA ILE A 116 -3.43 -0.14 -33.57
C ILE A 116 -2.33 -1.14 -33.94
N ALA A 117 -1.12 -0.99 -33.40
CA ALA A 117 -0.02 -1.91 -33.67
C ALA A 117 -0.35 -3.34 -33.21
N GLU A 118 -0.98 -3.50 -32.04
CA GLU A 118 -1.41 -4.80 -31.52
C GLU A 118 -2.48 -5.45 -32.44
N GLN A 119 -3.44 -4.67 -32.92
CA GLN A 119 -4.44 -5.17 -33.87
C GLN A 119 -3.80 -5.56 -35.20
N MET A 120 -2.93 -4.71 -35.75
CA MET A 120 -2.26 -4.97 -37.02
C MET A 120 -1.39 -6.23 -36.94
N THR A 121 -0.64 -6.41 -35.86
CA THR A 121 0.16 -7.63 -35.65
C THR A 121 -0.70 -8.89 -35.55
N LYS A 122 -1.85 -8.82 -34.86
CA LYS A 122 -2.84 -9.92 -34.82
C LYS A 122 -3.39 -10.23 -36.21
N GLN A 123 -3.76 -9.20 -36.98
CA GLN A 123 -4.29 -9.35 -38.34
C GLN A 123 -3.25 -9.97 -39.28
N VAL A 124 -2.02 -9.45 -39.29
CA VAL A 124 -0.91 -10.00 -40.08
C VAL A 124 -0.65 -11.45 -39.70
N ARG A 125 -0.67 -11.78 -38.40
CA ARG A 125 -0.51 -13.16 -37.90
C ARG A 125 -1.66 -14.06 -38.40
N TYR A 126 -2.90 -13.58 -38.38
CA TYR A 126 -4.06 -14.29 -38.88
C TYR A 126 -3.97 -14.54 -40.39
N GLU A 127 -3.64 -13.53 -41.18
CA GLU A 127 -3.51 -13.67 -42.63
C GLU A 127 -2.40 -14.64 -43.04
N LYS A 128 -1.25 -14.60 -42.36
CA LYS A 128 -0.16 -15.57 -42.58
C LYS A 128 -0.65 -17.00 -42.35
N LYS A 129 -1.38 -17.25 -41.25
CA LYS A 129 -2.00 -18.55 -40.98
C LYS A 129 -2.99 -18.95 -42.08
N ARG A 130 -3.88 -18.04 -42.50
CA ARG A 130 -4.88 -18.30 -43.55
C ARG A 130 -4.23 -18.62 -44.91
N LYS A 131 -3.18 -17.90 -45.31
CA LYS A 131 -2.45 -18.14 -46.57
C LYS A 131 -1.67 -19.46 -46.53
N LYS A 132 -1.08 -19.83 -45.39
CA LYS A 132 -0.42 -21.12 -45.20
C LYS A 132 -1.42 -22.27 -45.38
N LYS A 133 -2.58 -22.19 -44.70
CA LYS A 133 -3.65 -23.18 -44.84
C LYS A 133 -4.14 -23.35 -46.28
N ARG A 134 -4.40 -22.23 -46.99
CA ARG A 134 -4.80 -22.29 -48.43
C ARG A 134 -3.74 -22.92 -49.34
N LYS A 135 -2.44 -22.78 -49.01
CA LYS A 135 -1.37 -23.44 -49.77
C LYS A 135 -1.28 -24.92 -49.45
N GLU A 136 -1.45 -25.30 -48.18
CA GLU A 136 -1.51 -26.70 -47.75
C GLU A 136 -2.70 -27.44 -48.37
N GLU A 137 -3.90 -26.84 -48.38
CA GLU A 137 -5.10 -27.38 -49.04
C GLU A 137 -4.88 -27.55 -50.56
N LYS A 138 -4.32 -26.53 -51.24
CA LYS A 138 -3.99 -26.66 -52.68
C LYS A 138 -2.95 -27.74 -52.98
N SER A 139 -1.97 -27.89 -52.09
CA SER A 139 -0.94 -28.92 -52.22
C SER A 139 -1.52 -30.32 -52.03
N SER A 140 -2.46 -30.52 -51.10
CA SER A 140 -3.12 -31.82 -50.92
C SER A 140 -4.06 -32.14 -52.08
N ASP A 141 -4.80 -31.14 -52.58
CA ASP A 141 -5.68 -31.34 -53.75
C ASP A 141 -4.85 -31.72 -54.99
N GLN A 142 -3.74 -31.03 -55.26
CA GLN A 142 -2.84 -31.39 -56.38
C GLN A 142 -2.23 -32.78 -56.22
N GLN A 143 -1.82 -33.15 -55.01
CA GLN A 143 -1.30 -34.49 -54.75
C GLN A 143 -2.38 -35.57 -54.98
N TYR A 144 -3.63 -35.31 -54.57
CA TYR A 144 -4.76 -36.21 -54.81
C TYR A 144 -5.01 -36.43 -56.31
N TYR A 145 -5.01 -35.36 -57.12
CA TYR A 145 -5.20 -35.46 -58.57
C TYR A 145 -4.04 -36.16 -59.29
N GLU A 146 -2.81 -36.02 -58.81
CA GLU A 146 -1.65 -36.74 -59.37
C GLU A 146 -1.69 -38.23 -59.03
N GLU A 147 -2.05 -38.60 -57.80
CA GLU A 147 -2.21 -40.00 -57.38
C GLU A 147 -3.38 -40.70 -58.13
N GLU A 148 -4.52 -40.01 -58.33
CA GLU A 148 -5.67 -40.56 -59.07
C GLU A 148 -5.36 -40.79 -60.57
N ASN A 149 -4.59 -39.90 -61.19
CA ASN A 149 -4.17 -40.05 -62.58
C ASN A 149 -3.18 -41.21 -62.80
N LEU A 150 -2.41 -41.58 -61.77
CA LEU A 150 -1.49 -42.72 -61.82
C LEU A 150 -2.21 -44.08 -61.71
N SER A 151 -3.42 -44.10 -61.12
CA SER A 151 -4.26 -45.29 -60.96
C SER A 151 -5.17 -45.60 -62.17
N ARG A 152 -5.26 -44.71 -63.17
CA ARG A 152 -6.07 -44.97 -64.39
C ARG A 152 -5.33 -45.94 -65.33
N PRO A 153 -5.99 -47.03 -65.82
CA PRO A 153 -5.36 -47.95 -66.76
C PRO A 153 -5.05 -47.22 -68.07
N LYS A 154 -3.77 -47.24 -68.48
CA LYS A 154 -3.39 -46.75 -69.82
C LYS A 154 -3.99 -47.69 -70.86
N LEU A 155 -5.02 -47.22 -71.58
CA LEU A 155 -5.52 -47.89 -72.77
C LEU A 155 -4.38 -47.98 -73.79
N ARG A 156 -3.81 -49.17 -73.96
CA ARG A 156 -2.82 -49.44 -75.00
C ARG A 156 -3.56 -49.41 -76.34
N GLY A 157 -3.22 -48.42 -77.16
CA GLY A 157 -3.81 -48.23 -78.48
C GLY A 157 -3.57 -49.44 -79.39
N ALA A 158 -4.62 -49.80 -80.12
CA ALA A 158 -4.62 -50.73 -81.25
C ALA A 158 -4.89 -49.92 -82.53
#